data_AF-A0A3R7L9X5-F1
#
_entry.id   AF-A0A3R7L9X5-F1
#
_cell.length_a   1.000
_cell.length_b   1.000
_cell.length_c   1.000
_cell.angle_alpha   90.00
_cell.angle_beta   90.00
_cell.angle_gamma   90.00
#
_symmetry.space_group_name_H-M   'P 1'
#
loop_
_entity.id
_entity.type
_entity.pdbx_description
1 polymer ?
#
loop_
_entity_poly.entity_id
_entity_poly.type
_entity_poly.pdbx_seq_one_letter_code
_entity_poly.pdbx_strand_id
1 'polypeptide(L)'
;MSSRHANAANATLLEGSNSAVSWSAIFAGAAATAAFTLILLTLGSGLGLASISPWAAAGESAARFGFAAIVWICVTQILASGLGGYLAGRLRKRWVALHVDETYFRDTAHGFLSWSVATVVTAALLASAISGLFHTGAQVAVAAGNTAPLSIERGNAAIAGNSWPMGYFVDSLFRQPATAAVTGSVTQNGRDPTDEVLRIFLNSLASGDQLSADDTRYVGLLVARRTGLSQEAAQARVDTTYSRLQQKLNDLKAAAKEAADKARKAAVFASLWLFVSLLMGAFSASLMATFGGRQRDL
;
A
#
# COMPACT_ATOMS: atom_id res chain seq x y z
N MET A 1 47.48 -24.21 50.47
CA MET A 1 46.02 -24.29 50.23
C MET A 1 45.44 -23.04 49.56
N SER A 2 45.92 -21.82 49.85
CA SER A 2 45.38 -20.56 49.28
C SER A 2 45.46 -20.44 47.73
N SER A 3 46.54 -20.91 47.09
CA SER A 3 46.72 -20.81 45.63
C SER A 3 45.80 -21.71 44.79
N ARG A 4 45.37 -22.86 45.34
CA ARG A 4 44.44 -23.77 44.63
C ARG A 4 43.00 -23.23 44.62
N HIS A 5 42.59 -22.56 45.69
CA HIS A 5 41.28 -21.89 45.74
C HIS A 5 41.23 -20.63 44.86
N ALA A 6 42.34 -19.88 44.78
CA ALA A 6 42.45 -18.75 43.87
C ALA A 6 42.39 -19.17 42.38
N ASN A 7 43.05 -20.28 42.00
CA ASN A 7 42.97 -20.81 40.64
C ASN A 7 41.59 -21.40 40.30
N ALA A 8 40.92 -22.06 41.25
CA ALA A 8 39.56 -22.54 41.04
C ALA A 8 38.56 -21.39 40.90
N ALA A 9 38.69 -20.33 41.70
CA ALA A 9 37.88 -19.13 41.59
C ALA A 9 38.10 -18.39 40.26
N ASN A 10 39.35 -18.26 39.81
CA ASN A 10 39.68 -17.66 38.51
C ASN A 10 39.18 -18.51 37.33
N ALA A 11 39.25 -19.84 37.42
CA ALA A 11 38.67 -20.74 36.42
C ALA A 11 37.14 -20.55 36.33
N THR A 12 36.44 -20.51 37.47
CA THR A 12 34.98 -20.28 37.49
C THR A 12 34.56 -18.88 36.99
N LEU A 13 35.39 -17.85 37.19
CA LEU A 13 35.14 -16.51 36.65
C LEU A 13 35.39 -16.41 35.15
N LEU A 14 36.35 -17.19 34.62
CA LEU A 14 36.60 -17.30 33.18
C LEU A 14 35.51 -18.14 32.48
N GLU A 15 35.06 -19.24 33.10
CA GLU A 15 33.94 -20.07 32.64
C GLU A 15 32.62 -19.27 32.59
N GLY A 16 32.38 -18.40 33.58
CA GLY A 16 31.18 -17.56 33.67
C GLY A 16 31.14 -16.35 32.72
N SER A 17 32.20 -16.08 31.95
CA SER A 17 32.36 -14.83 31.18
C SER A 17 32.15 -14.95 29.66
N ASN A 18 32.00 -16.16 29.12
CA ASN A 18 31.84 -16.37 27.68
C ASN A 18 30.40 -16.70 27.31
N SER A 19 29.61 -15.65 27.04
CA SER A 19 28.26 -15.79 26.47
C SER A 19 28.29 -16.64 25.19
N ALA A 20 27.35 -17.59 25.10
CA ALA A 20 27.12 -18.38 23.90
C ALA A 20 26.63 -17.53 22.71
N VAL A 21 26.14 -16.31 22.98
CA VAL A 21 25.63 -15.36 21.99
C VAL A 21 26.50 -14.11 21.96
N SER A 22 27.05 -13.78 20.79
CA SER A 22 27.81 -12.56 20.53
C SER A 22 26.93 -11.51 19.83
N TRP A 23 26.26 -10.67 20.64
CA TRP A 23 25.38 -9.62 20.13
C TRP A 23 26.09 -8.61 19.22
N SER A 24 27.34 -8.26 19.51
CA SER A 24 28.12 -7.36 18.65
C SER A 24 28.31 -7.93 17.24
N ALA A 25 28.55 -9.24 17.11
CA ALA A 25 28.67 -9.89 15.81
C ALA A 25 27.32 -9.97 15.08
N ILE A 26 26.24 -10.25 15.82
CA ILE A 26 24.86 -10.26 15.29
C ILE A 26 24.50 -8.87 14.73
N PHE A 27 24.76 -7.80 15.48
CA PHE A 27 24.48 -6.43 15.05
C PHE A 27 25.36 -6.00 13.87
N ALA A 28 26.65 -6.37 13.86
CA ALA A 28 27.53 -6.09 12.73
C ALA A 28 27.03 -6.76 11.44
N GLY A 29 26.65 -8.04 11.52
CA GLY A 29 26.04 -8.75 10.38
C GLY A 29 24.69 -8.15 9.97
N ALA A 30 23.88 -7.68 10.92
CA ALA A 30 22.58 -7.10 10.63
C ALA A 30 22.73 -5.75 9.93
N ALA A 31 23.69 -4.93 10.37
CA ALA A 31 24.04 -3.68 9.72
C ALA A 31 24.55 -3.90 8.29
N ALA A 32 25.39 -4.91 8.07
CA ALA A 32 25.86 -5.28 6.74
C ALA A 32 24.71 -5.77 5.84
N THR A 33 23.81 -6.59 6.38
CA THR A 33 22.60 -7.04 5.66
C THR A 33 21.76 -5.83 5.23
N ALA A 34 21.50 -4.90 6.14
CA ALA A 34 20.70 -3.71 5.87
C ALA A 34 21.36 -2.81 4.82
N ALA A 35 22.66 -2.50 4.97
CA ALA A 35 23.40 -1.67 4.02
C ALA A 35 23.42 -2.29 2.62
N PHE A 36 23.70 -3.60 2.51
CA PHE A 36 23.76 -4.27 1.22
C PHE A 36 22.36 -4.43 0.58
N THR A 37 21.33 -4.66 1.40
CA THR A 37 19.94 -4.64 0.94
C THR A 37 19.58 -3.29 0.34
N LEU A 38 19.94 -2.17 0.98
CA LEU A 38 19.68 -0.83 0.45
C LEU A 38 20.40 -0.58 -0.89
N ILE A 39 21.65 -1.03 -1.02
CA ILE A 39 22.40 -0.93 -2.29
C ILE A 39 21.66 -1.69 -3.41
N LEU A 40 21.29 -2.95 -3.17
CA LEU A 40 20.63 -3.78 -4.17
C LEU A 40 19.19 -3.33 -4.49
N LEU A 41 18.46 -2.80 -3.51
CA LEU A 41 17.15 -2.20 -3.72
C LEU A 41 17.24 -0.92 -4.55
N THR A 42 18.24 -0.08 -4.29
CA THR A 42 18.47 1.15 -5.08
C THR A 42 18.84 0.80 -6.52
N LEU A 43 19.70 -0.20 -6.72
CA LEU A 43 20.04 -0.69 -8.06
C LEU A 43 18.83 -1.27 -8.79
N GLY A 44 18.08 -2.16 -8.14
CA GLY A 44 16.91 -2.80 -8.74
C GLY A 44 15.80 -1.82 -9.10
N SER A 45 15.55 -0.84 -8.23
CA SER A 45 14.57 0.22 -8.50
C SER A 45 15.00 1.12 -9.65
N GLY A 46 16.27 1.51 -9.74
CA GLY A 46 16.82 2.26 -10.88
C GLY A 46 16.66 1.52 -12.21
N LEU A 47 17.03 0.23 -12.25
CA LEU A 47 16.86 -0.61 -13.44
C LEU A 47 15.38 -0.80 -13.80
N GLY A 48 14.52 -1.02 -12.81
CA GLY A 48 13.08 -1.15 -13.01
C GLY A 48 12.46 0.12 -13.59
N LEU A 49 12.75 1.29 -13.03
CA LEU A 49 12.26 2.57 -13.52
C LEU A 49 12.75 2.89 -14.93
N ALA A 50 14.01 2.58 -15.25
CA ALA A 50 14.54 2.76 -16.60
C ALA A 50 13.83 1.89 -17.66
N SER A 51 13.18 0.79 -17.25
CA SER A 51 12.53 -0.16 -18.15
C SER A 51 11.03 0.10 -18.39
N ILE A 52 10.41 1.00 -17.61
CA ILE A 52 8.98 1.32 -17.71
C ILE A 52 8.80 2.65 -18.45
N SER A 53 8.05 2.64 -19.56
CA SER A 53 7.60 3.87 -20.22
C SER A 53 6.33 4.40 -19.54
N PRO A 54 6.26 5.70 -19.17
CA PRO A 54 5.05 6.32 -18.62
C PRO A 54 3.87 6.34 -19.60
N TRP A 55 4.12 6.12 -20.89
CA TRP A 55 3.18 6.40 -21.99
C TRP A 55 2.77 5.13 -22.76
N ALA A 56 3.20 3.94 -22.32
CA ALA A 56 2.91 2.68 -23.02
C ALA A 56 1.52 2.13 -22.67
N ALA A 57 0.82 1.57 -23.66
CA ALA A 57 -0.45 0.87 -23.47
C ALA A 57 -0.27 -0.38 -22.58
N ALA A 58 -1.13 -0.53 -21.57
CA ALA A 58 -0.99 -1.55 -20.53
C ALA A 58 -1.41 -2.96 -21.01
N GLY A 59 -0.68 -4.00 -20.56
CA GLY A 59 -1.15 -5.38 -20.68
C GLY A 59 -0.09 -6.44 -20.40
N GLU A 60 0.80 -6.68 -21.35
CA GLU A 60 1.71 -7.84 -21.30
C GLU A 60 3.04 -7.58 -20.57
N SER A 61 3.46 -6.32 -20.53
CA SER A 61 4.68 -5.86 -19.88
C SER A 61 4.63 -6.02 -18.36
N ALA A 62 3.48 -5.71 -17.74
CA ALA A 62 3.34 -5.67 -16.27
C ALA A 62 3.58 -7.02 -15.59
N ALA A 63 3.14 -8.13 -16.19
CA ALA A 63 3.33 -9.47 -15.63
C ALA A 63 4.81 -9.90 -15.66
N ARG A 64 5.52 -9.64 -16.77
CA ARG A 64 6.95 -9.95 -16.92
C ARG A 64 7.80 -9.13 -15.95
N PHE A 65 7.48 -7.84 -15.81
CA PHE A 65 8.14 -6.97 -14.83
C PHE A 65 7.89 -7.40 -13.39
N GLY A 66 6.67 -7.81 -13.05
CA GLY A 66 6.34 -8.34 -11.73
C GLY A 66 7.17 -9.57 -11.36
N PHE A 67 7.34 -10.51 -12.30
CA PHE A 67 8.18 -11.69 -12.08
C PHE A 67 9.67 -11.32 -11.93
N ALA A 68 10.19 -10.44 -12.78
CA ALA A 68 11.58 -9.98 -12.67
C ALA A 68 11.85 -9.29 -11.32
N ALA A 69 10.90 -8.49 -10.82
CA ALA A 69 11.00 -7.87 -9.50
C ALA A 69 11.06 -8.92 -8.38
N ILE A 70 10.24 -9.98 -8.44
CA ILE A 70 10.27 -11.08 -7.48
C ILE A 70 11.63 -11.78 -7.46
N VAL A 71 12.15 -12.14 -8.64
CA VAL A 71 13.46 -12.78 -8.77
C VAL A 71 14.54 -11.86 -8.18
N TRP A 72 14.48 -10.57 -8.48
CA TRP A 72 15.42 -9.59 -7.94
C TRP A 72 15.38 -9.50 -6.41
N ILE A 73 14.18 -9.48 -5.81
CA ILE A 73 14.01 -9.47 -4.36
C ILE A 73 14.56 -10.76 -3.72
N CYS A 74 14.34 -11.93 -4.35
CA CYS A 74 14.90 -13.20 -3.89
C CYS A 74 16.44 -13.17 -3.92
N VAL A 75 17.03 -12.72 -5.04
CA VAL A 75 18.49 -12.56 -5.16
C VAL A 75 19.03 -11.59 -4.11
N THR A 76 18.34 -10.48 -3.89
CA THR A 76 18.69 -9.49 -2.86
C THR A 76 18.70 -10.11 -1.47
N GLN A 77 17.66 -10.88 -1.10
CA GLN A 77 17.60 -11.56 0.18
C GLN A 77 18.73 -12.58 0.36
N ILE A 78 19.02 -13.39 -0.67
CA ILE A 78 20.11 -14.38 -0.60
C ILE A 78 21.45 -13.70 -0.38
N LEU A 79 21.79 -12.70 -1.20
CA LEU A 79 23.11 -12.08 -1.19
C LEU A 79 23.32 -11.21 0.06
N ALA A 80 22.34 -10.39 0.43
CA ALA A 80 22.46 -9.51 1.60
C ALA A 80 22.47 -10.29 2.91
N SER A 81 21.55 -11.24 3.05
CA SER A 81 21.47 -12.08 4.27
C SER A 81 22.68 -13.01 4.36
N GLY A 82 23.16 -13.53 3.23
CA GLY A 82 24.38 -14.32 3.16
C GLY A 82 25.62 -13.54 3.61
N LEU A 83 25.79 -12.31 3.12
CA LEU A 83 26.88 -11.42 3.54
C LEU A 83 26.82 -11.12 5.05
N GLY A 84 25.65 -10.76 5.56
CA GLY A 84 25.47 -10.49 6.98
C GLY A 84 25.70 -11.70 7.87
N GLY A 85 25.18 -12.86 7.47
CA GLY A 85 25.40 -14.13 8.14
C GLY A 85 26.88 -14.50 8.19
N TYR A 86 27.58 -14.40 7.06
CA TYR A 86 29.03 -14.61 6.98
C TYR A 86 29.79 -13.73 7.97
N LEU A 87 29.47 -12.43 8.03
CA LEU A 87 30.11 -11.50 8.96
C LEU A 87 29.77 -11.83 10.41
N ALA A 88 28.51 -12.18 10.72
CA ALA A 88 28.12 -12.59 12.07
C ALA A 88 28.90 -13.84 12.55
N GLY A 89 29.08 -14.83 11.67
CA GLY A 89 29.90 -16.01 11.96
C GLY A 89 31.39 -15.67 12.14
N ARG A 90 31.94 -14.80 11.28
CA ARG A 90 33.36 -14.46 11.30
C ARG A 90 33.75 -13.55 12.47
N LEU A 91 32.86 -12.65 12.90
CA LEU A 91 33.14 -11.64 13.92
C LEU A 91 32.85 -12.11 15.35
N ARG A 92 32.12 -13.23 15.55
CA ARG A 92 31.88 -13.76 16.91
C ARG A 92 33.18 -14.31 17.52
N LYS A 93 33.24 -14.43 18.85
CA LYS A 93 34.43 -14.96 19.55
C LYS A 93 34.59 -16.47 19.30
N ARG A 94 35.84 -16.93 19.22
CA ARG A 94 36.19 -18.37 19.16
C ARG A 94 35.95 -19.04 20.52
N TRP A 95 35.34 -20.21 20.53
CA TRP A 95 35.14 -21.04 21.72
C TRP A 95 36.13 -22.21 21.68
N VAL A 96 36.95 -22.37 22.72
CA VAL A 96 38.15 -23.23 22.69
C VAL A 96 37.91 -24.62 23.34
N ALA A 97 36.68 -24.94 23.76
CA ALA A 97 36.36 -26.18 24.49
C ALA A 97 34.99 -26.79 24.12
N LEU A 98 34.45 -26.48 22.94
CA LEU A 98 33.15 -26.99 22.50
C LEU A 98 33.30 -28.14 21.49
N HIS A 99 32.34 -29.06 21.52
CA HIS A 99 32.16 -30.05 20.47
C HIS A 99 31.84 -29.35 19.13
N VAL A 100 32.23 -29.98 18.03
CA VAL A 100 32.08 -29.44 16.67
C VAL A 100 30.61 -29.14 16.35
N ASP A 101 29.70 -30.03 16.75
CA ASP A 101 28.25 -29.88 16.49
C ASP A 101 27.65 -28.65 17.21
N GLU A 102 28.07 -28.39 18.44
CA GLU A 102 27.63 -27.21 19.20
C GLU A 102 28.16 -25.91 18.57
N THR A 103 29.39 -25.95 18.05
CA THR A 103 29.97 -24.80 17.32
C THR A 103 29.18 -24.52 16.04
N TYR A 104 28.81 -25.57 15.30
CA TYR A 104 28.00 -25.47 14.08
C TYR A 104 26.59 -24.91 14.35
N PHE A 105 25.92 -25.40 15.41
CA PHE A 105 24.62 -24.88 15.83
C PHE A 105 24.69 -23.39 16.17
N ARG A 106 25.69 -22.99 16.97
CA ARG A 106 25.86 -21.59 17.35
C ARG A 106 26.16 -20.69 16.17
N ASP A 107 27.01 -21.11 15.23
CA ASP A 107 27.27 -20.34 14.01
C ASP A 107 26.00 -20.11 13.20
N THR A 108 25.23 -21.18 12.98
CA THR A 108 23.94 -21.12 12.28
C THR A 108 22.97 -20.17 12.98
N ALA A 109 22.94 -20.19 14.32
CA ALA A 109 22.11 -19.31 15.13
C ALA A 109 22.54 -17.84 15.04
N HIS A 110 23.85 -17.54 14.97
CA HIS A 110 24.33 -16.15 14.81
C HIS A 110 23.91 -15.57 13.46
N GLY A 111 23.99 -16.37 12.39
CA GLY A 111 23.48 -15.98 11.06
C GLY A 111 21.98 -15.71 11.07
N PHE A 112 21.20 -16.63 11.64
CA PHE A 112 19.75 -16.49 11.75
C PHE A 112 19.33 -15.26 12.58
N LEU A 113 19.97 -15.04 13.72
CA LEU A 113 19.70 -13.88 14.58
C LEU A 113 20.08 -12.57 13.91
N SER A 114 21.17 -12.55 13.14
CA SER A 114 21.59 -11.39 12.37
C SER A 114 20.55 -11.00 11.31
N TRP A 115 20.07 -11.99 10.54
CA TRP A 115 18.97 -11.82 9.61
C TRP A 115 17.68 -11.36 10.30
N SER A 116 17.36 -11.94 11.47
CA SER A 116 16.15 -11.59 12.24
C SER A 116 16.17 -10.13 12.68
N VAL A 117 17.29 -9.66 13.23
CA VAL A 117 17.46 -8.25 13.63
C VAL A 117 17.33 -7.33 12.43
N ALA A 118 18.02 -7.62 11.33
CA ALA A 118 17.92 -6.82 10.10
C ALA A 118 16.48 -6.75 9.57
N THR A 119 15.76 -7.87 9.59
CA THR A 119 14.39 -7.98 9.10
C THR A 119 13.41 -7.20 9.98
N VAL A 120 13.51 -7.32 11.32
CA VAL A 120 12.65 -6.58 12.26
C VAL A 120 12.87 -5.07 12.15
N VAL A 121 14.13 -4.63 12.09
CA VAL A 121 14.46 -3.20 11.92
C VAL A 121 13.91 -2.69 10.59
N THR A 122 14.10 -3.45 9.50
CA THR A 122 13.56 -3.07 8.18
C THR A 122 12.03 -3.00 8.20
N ALA A 123 11.35 -3.96 8.83
CA ALA A 123 9.90 -3.96 8.96
C ALA A 123 9.39 -2.74 9.76
N ALA A 124 10.08 -2.36 10.84
CA ALA A 124 9.73 -1.16 11.62
C ALA A 124 9.90 0.13 10.82
N LEU A 125 10.97 0.24 10.03
CA LEU A 125 11.21 1.38 9.14
C LEU A 125 10.16 1.45 8.01
N LEU A 126 9.81 0.30 7.41
CA LEU A 126 8.80 0.23 6.36
C LEU A 126 7.40 0.59 6.91
N ALA A 127 7.02 0.10 8.08
CA ALA A 127 5.76 0.46 8.73
C ALA A 127 5.65 1.98 8.96
N SER A 128 6.76 2.61 9.32
CA SER A 128 6.85 4.07 9.51
C SER A 128 6.74 4.84 8.19
N ALA A 129 7.43 4.38 7.13
CA ALA A 129 7.38 5.00 5.81
C ALA A 129 6.00 4.90 5.15
N ILE A 130 5.33 3.76 5.30
CA ILE A 130 3.98 3.51 4.79
C ILE A 130 2.97 4.49 5.41
N SER A 131 3.10 4.79 6.71
CA SER A 131 2.23 5.76 7.42
C SER A 131 2.34 7.19 6.84
N GLY A 132 3.52 7.58 6.37
CA GLY A 132 3.73 8.85 5.67
C GLY A 132 3.18 8.88 4.24
N LEU A 133 3.20 7.73 3.55
CA LEU A 133 2.66 7.57 2.19
C LEU A 133 1.13 7.50 2.15
N PHE A 134 0.46 7.09 3.23
CA PHE A 134 -1.02 7.14 3.27
C PHE A 134 -1.55 8.59 3.27
N HIS A 135 -0.84 9.52 3.91
CA HIS A 135 -1.22 10.93 3.92
C HIS A 135 -1.06 11.59 2.55
N THR A 136 0.00 11.25 1.81
CA THR A 136 0.27 11.79 0.47
C THR A 136 -0.46 11.02 -0.64
N GLY A 137 -0.60 9.70 -0.50
CA GLY A 137 -1.29 8.81 -1.45
C GLY A 137 -2.81 9.00 -1.48
N ALA A 138 -3.44 9.30 -0.34
CA ALA A 138 -4.85 9.70 -0.31
C ALA A 138 -5.08 11.01 -1.08
N GLN A 139 -4.16 11.97 -0.98
CA GLN A 139 -4.22 13.22 -1.73
C GLN A 139 -3.98 13.03 -3.23
N VAL A 140 -3.04 12.14 -3.60
CA VAL A 140 -2.75 11.81 -5.01
C VAL A 140 -3.87 10.97 -5.66
N ALA A 141 -4.52 10.06 -4.93
CA ALA A 141 -5.68 9.32 -5.43
C ALA A 141 -6.89 10.25 -5.70
N VAL A 142 -7.11 11.23 -4.81
CA VAL A 142 -8.13 12.28 -5.00
C VAL A 142 -7.77 13.20 -6.17
N ALA A 143 -6.48 13.55 -6.34
CA ALA A 143 -6.01 14.38 -7.45
C ALA A 143 -6.01 13.65 -8.82
N ALA A 144 -5.84 12.32 -8.83
CA ALA A 144 -5.82 11.49 -10.03
C ALA A 144 -7.22 11.08 -10.54
N GLY A 145 -8.30 11.59 -9.93
CA GLY A 145 -9.67 11.24 -10.32
C GLY A 145 -10.08 9.81 -9.92
N ASN A 146 -9.27 9.12 -9.12
CA ASN A 146 -9.68 7.86 -8.51
C ASN A 146 -10.63 8.19 -7.36
N THR A 147 -11.91 7.97 -7.64
CA THR A 147 -13.00 8.12 -6.69
C THR A 147 -12.68 7.34 -5.42
N ALA A 148 -12.26 8.05 -4.38
CA ALA A 148 -12.48 7.62 -3.01
C ALA A 148 -13.95 7.14 -2.92
N PRO A 149 -14.25 6.07 -2.16
CA PRO A 149 -15.64 5.66 -1.98
C PRO A 149 -16.43 6.90 -1.59
N LEU A 150 -17.38 7.27 -2.44
CA LEU A 150 -18.24 8.44 -2.29
C LEU A 150 -19.02 8.28 -0.99
N SER A 151 -18.41 8.61 0.14
CA SER A 151 -19.07 8.80 1.42
C SER A 151 -19.77 10.15 1.33
N ILE A 152 -20.78 10.25 0.46
CA ILE A 152 -21.59 11.44 0.33
C ILE A 152 -22.54 11.45 1.54
N GLU A 153 -22.34 12.42 2.40
CA GLU A 153 -23.20 12.68 3.53
C GLU A 153 -24.59 13.10 3.02
N ARG A 154 -25.59 12.22 3.17
CA ARG A 154 -26.91 12.33 2.52
C ARG A 154 -27.67 13.63 2.85
N GLY A 155 -27.32 14.30 3.95
CA GLY A 155 -27.94 15.55 4.40
C GLY A 155 -27.28 16.84 3.89
N ASN A 156 -26.11 16.74 3.24
CA ASN A 156 -25.26 17.89 2.96
C ASN A 156 -25.12 18.15 1.45
N ALA A 157 -26.09 18.90 0.90
CA ALA A 157 -26.14 19.24 -0.53
C ALA A 157 -24.88 19.98 -1.03
N ALA A 158 -24.27 20.84 -0.21
CA ALA A 158 -23.07 21.59 -0.59
C ALA A 158 -21.86 20.67 -0.90
N ILE A 159 -21.67 19.61 -0.10
CA ILE A 159 -20.61 18.63 -0.36
C ILE A 159 -20.94 17.81 -1.61
N ALA A 160 -22.20 17.39 -1.76
CA ALA A 160 -22.65 16.60 -2.90
C ALA A 160 -22.55 17.36 -4.23
N GLY A 161 -22.88 18.65 -4.23
CA GLY A 161 -22.75 19.54 -5.40
C GLY A 161 -21.30 19.73 -5.83
N ASN A 162 -20.36 19.77 -4.88
CA ASN A 162 -18.92 19.83 -5.17
C ASN A 162 -18.30 18.46 -5.50
N SER A 163 -19.09 17.38 -5.45
CA SER A 163 -18.62 16.01 -5.71
C SER A 163 -18.95 15.59 -7.13
N TRP A 164 -17.92 15.20 -7.89
CA TRP A 164 -18.12 14.54 -9.19
C TRP A 164 -18.56 13.08 -8.98
N PRO A 165 -19.52 12.54 -9.77
CA PRO A 165 -20.19 13.16 -10.92
C PRO A 165 -21.50 13.92 -10.57
N MET A 166 -21.93 13.92 -9.31
CA MET A 166 -23.24 14.41 -8.88
C MET A 166 -23.51 15.86 -9.27
N GLY A 167 -22.62 16.79 -8.92
CA GLY A 167 -22.77 18.22 -9.25
C GLY A 167 -22.92 18.47 -10.74
N TYR A 168 -22.12 17.77 -11.56
CA TYR A 168 -22.19 17.88 -13.03
C TYR A 168 -23.57 17.49 -13.58
N PHE A 169 -24.15 16.38 -13.08
CA PHE A 169 -25.44 15.92 -13.54
C PHE A 169 -26.57 16.85 -13.09
N VAL A 170 -26.53 17.35 -11.85
CA VAL A 170 -27.54 18.33 -11.39
C VAL A 170 -27.43 19.64 -12.17
N ASP A 171 -26.23 20.16 -12.42
CA ASP A 171 -26.02 21.34 -13.27
C ASP A 171 -26.54 21.12 -14.69
N SER A 172 -26.40 19.89 -15.21
CA SER A 172 -26.88 19.55 -16.56
C SER A 172 -28.41 19.62 -16.70
N LEU A 173 -29.17 19.43 -15.63
CA LEU A 173 -30.64 19.58 -15.64
C LEU A 173 -31.04 21.00 -16.00
N PHE A 174 -30.33 21.98 -15.44
CA PHE A 174 -30.65 23.41 -15.54
C PHE A 174 -29.94 24.12 -16.69
N ARG A 175 -29.09 23.45 -17.48
CA ARG A 175 -28.50 24.05 -18.68
C ARG A 175 -29.59 24.42 -19.68
N GLN A 176 -29.64 25.71 -20.00
CA GLN A 176 -30.49 26.25 -21.06
C GLN A 176 -29.93 25.85 -22.44
N PRO A 177 -30.80 25.62 -23.43
CA PRO A 177 -30.36 25.52 -24.82
C PRO A 177 -29.74 26.85 -25.26
N ALA A 178 -28.76 26.82 -26.17
CA ALA A 178 -28.03 28.00 -26.64
C ALA A 178 -28.91 29.11 -27.26
N THR A 179 -30.19 28.81 -27.52
CA THR A 179 -31.20 29.69 -28.10
C THR A 179 -32.15 30.34 -27.09
N ALA A 180 -32.02 30.06 -25.79
CA ALA A 180 -32.90 30.66 -24.77
C ALA A 180 -32.47 32.09 -24.45
N ALA A 181 -33.42 33.04 -24.53
CA ALA A 181 -33.22 34.41 -24.08
C ALA A 181 -32.94 34.41 -22.56
N VAL A 182 -31.85 35.07 -22.16
CA VAL A 182 -31.42 35.20 -20.75
C VAL A 182 -32.51 35.93 -19.97
N THR A 183 -33.38 35.17 -19.33
CA THR A 183 -34.33 35.71 -18.36
C THR A 183 -33.66 35.62 -17.00
N GLY A 184 -33.48 36.78 -16.35
CA GLY A 184 -32.66 36.95 -15.15
C GLY A 184 -32.90 35.90 -14.07
N SER A 185 -31.82 35.51 -13.39
CA SER A 185 -31.82 34.56 -12.28
C SER A 185 -32.71 35.07 -11.13
N VAL A 186 -33.91 34.53 -11.02
CA VAL A 186 -34.78 34.78 -9.86
C VAL A 186 -34.31 33.87 -8.72
N THR A 187 -33.46 34.40 -7.84
CA THR A 187 -33.22 33.84 -6.51
C THR A 187 -34.46 34.12 -5.65
N GLN A 188 -35.47 33.24 -5.73
CA GLN A 188 -36.60 33.28 -4.80
C GLN A 188 -36.24 32.50 -3.53
N ASN A 189 -36.34 33.18 -2.37
CA ASN A 189 -36.28 32.61 -1.02
C ASN A 189 -34.98 31.94 -0.55
N GLY A 190 -33.81 32.36 -1.06
CA GLY A 190 -32.50 32.02 -0.47
C GLY A 190 -32.13 30.53 -0.44
N ARG A 191 -32.91 29.64 -1.07
CA ARG A 191 -32.58 28.23 -1.32
C ARG A 191 -32.35 28.03 -2.80
N ASP A 192 -31.19 27.51 -3.17
CA ASP A 192 -30.91 27.16 -4.56
C ASP A 192 -31.72 25.90 -4.92
N PRO A 193 -32.55 25.91 -5.98
CA PRO A 193 -33.26 24.73 -6.45
C PRO A 193 -32.35 23.51 -6.67
N THR A 194 -31.06 23.72 -6.92
CA THR A 194 -30.05 22.66 -7.05
C THR A 194 -29.85 21.86 -5.76
N ASP A 195 -29.89 22.52 -4.59
CA ASP A 195 -29.68 21.87 -3.28
C ASP A 195 -30.81 20.90 -2.94
N GLU A 196 -32.03 21.26 -3.31
CA GLU A 196 -33.20 20.40 -3.10
C GLU A 196 -33.15 19.18 -4.02
N VAL A 197 -32.83 19.40 -5.30
CA VAL A 197 -32.65 18.31 -6.28
C VAL A 197 -31.52 17.36 -5.85
N LEU A 198 -30.41 17.89 -5.34
CA LEU A 198 -29.31 17.09 -4.81
C LEU A 198 -29.77 16.16 -3.68
N ARG A 199 -30.54 16.67 -2.71
CA ARG A 199 -31.07 15.86 -1.60
C ARG A 199 -32.02 14.77 -2.10
N ILE A 200 -32.90 15.08 -3.04
CA ILE A 200 -33.83 14.12 -3.65
C ILE A 200 -33.04 13.01 -4.36
N PHE A 201 -32.06 13.38 -5.19
CA PHE A 201 -31.23 12.41 -5.90
C PHE A 201 -30.44 11.52 -4.94
N LEU A 202 -29.86 12.09 -3.87
CA LEU A 202 -29.15 11.30 -2.85
C LEU A 202 -30.06 10.34 -2.10
N ASN A 203 -31.29 10.74 -1.79
CA ASN A 203 -32.26 9.88 -1.14
C ASN A 203 -32.64 8.70 -2.05
N SER A 204 -32.95 8.97 -3.32
CA SER A 204 -33.33 7.91 -4.28
C SER A 204 -32.17 6.96 -4.59
N LEU A 205 -30.94 7.48 -4.72
CA LEU A 205 -29.73 6.67 -4.92
C LEU A 205 -29.42 5.74 -3.76
N ALA A 206 -29.82 6.08 -2.54
CA ALA A 206 -29.63 5.21 -1.38
C ALA A 206 -30.44 3.91 -1.49
N SER A 207 -31.61 3.98 -2.10
CA SER A 207 -32.46 2.82 -2.41
C SER A 207 -31.96 2.07 -3.65
N GLY A 208 -31.31 2.78 -4.58
CA GLY A 208 -30.86 2.22 -5.86
C GLY A 208 -31.98 2.10 -6.91
N ASP A 209 -33.16 2.62 -6.59
CA ASP A 209 -34.34 2.58 -7.44
C ASP A 209 -34.41 3.80 -8.36
N GLN A 210 -35.32 3.75 -9.34
CA GLN A 210 -35.69 4.92 -10.12
C GLN A 210 -36.25 6.04 -9.22
N LEU A 211 -36.19 7.27 -9.71
CA LEU A 211 -36.80 8.40 -9.01
C LEU A 211 -38.31 8.17 -8.88
N SER A 212 -38.89 8.54 -7.74
CA SER A 212 -40.33 8.38 -7.54
C SER A 212 -41.10 9.26 -8.52
N ALA A 213 -42.31 8.84 -8.93
CA ALA A 213 -43.11 9.62 -9.88
C ALA A 213 -43.44 11.04 -9.36
N ASP A 214 -43.54 11.20 -8.04
CA ASP A 214 -43.78 12.49 -7.39
C ASP A 214 -42.53 13.36 -7.41
N ASP A 215 -41.36 12.80 -7.12
CA ASP A 215 -40.07 13.50 -7.20
C ASP A 215 -39.75 13.89 -8.65
N THR A 216 -39.98 13.01 -9.64
CA THR A 216 -39.79 13.33 -11.07
C THR A 216 -40.67 14.49 -11.49
N ARG A 217 -41.94 14.50 -11.07
CA ARG A 217 -42.87 15.59 -11.38
C ARG A 217 -42.44 16.90 -10.74
N TYR A 218 -42.01 16.85 -9.47
CA TYR A 218 -41.57 18.02 -8.72
C TYR A 218 -40.28 18.62 -9.29
N VAL A 219 -39.24 17.82 -9.49
CA VAL A 219 -37.98 18.27 -10.10
C VAL A 219 -38.23 18.74 -11.54
N GLY A 220 -39.13 18.09 -12.28
CA GLY A 220 -39.59 18.54 -13.60
C GLY A 220 -40.16 19.96 -13.59
N LEU A 221 -40.98 20.32 -12.59
CA LEU A 221 -41.51 21.69 -12.43
C LEU A 221 -40.38 22.71 -12.20
N LEU A 222 -39.39 22.37 -11.36
CA LEU A 222 -38.24 23.23 -11.09
C LEU A 222 -37.39 23.45 -12.35
N VAL A 223 -37.15 22.39 -13.12
CA VAL A 223 -36.42 22.45 -14.39
C VAL A 223 -37.18 23.25 -15.44
N ALA A 224 -38.48 23.01 -15.62
CA ALA A 224 -39.33 23.72 -16.56
C ALA A 224 -39.33 25.23 -16.28
N ARG A 225 -39.49 25.64 -15.01
CA ARG A 225 -39.44 27.06 -14.61
C ARG A 225 -38.13 27.76 -14.97
N ARG A 226 -36.99 27.06 -14.87
CA ARG A 226 -35.65 27.65 -15.09
C ARG A 226 -35.19 27.58 -16.56
N THR A 227 -35.70 26.61 -17.32
CA THR A 227 -35.26 26.34 -18.70
C THR A 227 -36.27 26.74 -19.77
N GLY A 228 -37.54 26.97 -19.40
CA GLY A 228 -38.63 27.24 -20.35
C GLY A 228 -39.13 26.00 -21.09
N LEU A 229 -38.72 24.79 -20.69
CA LEU A 229 -39.21 23.54 -21.28
C LEU A 229 -40.68 23.27 -20.90
N SER A 230 -41.38 22.49 -21.73
CA SER A 230 -42.67 21.91 -21.32
C SER A 230 -42.48 20.98 -20.13
N GLN A 231 -43.54 20.77 -19.35
CA GLN A 231 -43.50 19.94 -18.16
C GLN A 231 -43.11 18.49 -18.49
N GLU A 232 -43.59 17.96 -19.61
CA GLU A 232 -43.29 16.61 -20.10
C GLU A 232 -41.83 16.50 -20.54
N ALA A 233 -41.33 17.48 -21.28
CA ALA A 233 -39.94 17.52 -21.73
C ALA A 233 -38.95 17.67 -20.55
N ALA A 234 -39.35 18.42 -19.51
CA ALA A 234 -38.56 18.57 -18.29
C ALA A 234 -38.50 17.27 -17.48
N GLN A 235 -39.62 16.56 -17.32
CA GLN A 235 -39.65 15.24 -16.66
C GLN A 235 -38.78 14.22 -17.40
N ALA A 236 -38.92 14.12 -18.72
CA ALA A 236 -38.08 13.23 -19.53
C ALA A 236 -36.58 13.54 -19.39
N ARG A 237 -36.21 14.81 -19.25
CA ARG A 237 -34.83 15.24 -18.97
C ARG A 237 -34.36 14.80 -17.59
N VAL A 238 -35.21 14.89 -16.57
CA VAL A 238 -34.90 14.44 -15.20
C VAL A 238 -34.63 12.94 -15.19
N ASP A 239 -35.53 12.14 -15.77
CA ASP A 239 -35.39 10.68 -15.82
C ASP A 239 -34.14 10.25 -16.57
N THR A 240 -33.87 10.87 -17.73
CA THR A 240 -32.66 10.59 -18.52
C THR A 240 -31.39 10.93 -17.74
N THR A 241 -31.36 12.08 -17.07
CA THR A 241 -30.20 12.53 -16.30
C THR A 241 -29.97 11.64 -15.09
N TYR A 242 -31.02 11.29 -14.36
CA TYR A 242 -30.95 10.40 -13.20
C TYR A 242 -30.50 8.99 -13.61
N SER A 243 -31.01 8.45 -14.72
CA SER A 243 -30.58 7.15 -15.26
C SER A 243 -29.09 7.15 -15.64
N ARG A 244 -28.60 8.22 -16.29
CA ARG A 244 -27.18 8.38 -16.62
C ARG A 244 -26.29 8.50 -15.38
N LEU A 245 -26.78 9.21 -14.35
CA LEU A 245 -26.10 9.31 -13.06
C LEU A 245 -25.99 7.94 -12.39
N GLN A 246 -27.07 7.15 -12.34
CA GLN A 246 -27.07 5.79 -11.81
C GLN A 246 -26.09 4.89 -12.57
N GLN A 247 -26.13 4.92 -13.90
CA GLN A 247 -25.19 4.15 -14.73
C GLN A 247 -23.75 4.54 -14.40
N LYS A 248 -23.44 5.85 -14.33
CA LYS A 248 -22.08 6.31 -14.04
C LYS A 248 -21.61 5.89 -12.65
N LEU A 249 -22.49 5.94 -11.64
CA LEU A 249 -22.17 5.47 -10.29
C LEU A 249 -21.95 3.96 -10.24
N ASN A 250 -22.73 3.18 -11.00
CA ASN A 250 -22.54 1.75 -11.13
C ASN A 250 -21.21 1.40 -11.82
N ASP A 251 -20.85 2.12 -12.89
CA ASP A 251 -19.57 1.96 -13.58
C ASP A 251 -18.40 2.28 -12.64
N LEU A 252 -18.49 3.35 -11.86
CA LEU A 252 -17.47 3.72 -10.87
C LEU A 252 -17.36 2.68 -9.75
N LYS A 253 -18.50 2.17 -9.26
CA LYS A 253 -18.52 1.08 -8.26
C LYS A 253 -17.90 -0.20 -8.82
N ALA A 254 -18.18 -0.53 -10.08
CA ALA A 254 -17.59 -1.68 -10.75
C ALA A 254 -16.07 -1.51 -10.92
N ALA A 255 -15.62 -0.36 -11.41
CA ALA A 255 -14.21 -0.04 -11.56
C ALA A 255 -13.47 -0.03 -10.21
N ALA A 256 -14.08 0.51 -9.15
CA ALA A 256 -13.53 0.48 -7.80
C ALA A 256 -13.41 -0.95 -7.25
N LYS A 257 -14.42 -1.80 -7.47
CA LYS A 257 -14.38 -3.22 -7.11
C LYS A 257 -13.28 -3.96 -7.88
N GLU A 258 -13.19 -3.75 -9.18
CA GLU A 258 -12.16 -4.37 -10.03
C GLU A 258 -10.75 -3.94 -9.61
N ALA A 259 -10.55 -2.65 -9.35
CA ALA A 259 -9.28 -2.13 -8.87
C ALA A 259 -8.91 -2.73 -7.50
N ALA A 260 -9.88 -2.82 -6.58
CA ALA A 260 -9.69 -3.46 -5.28
C ALA A 260 -9.37 -4.96 -5.40
N ASP A 261 -10.05 -5.68 -6.30
CA ASP A 261 -9.78 -7.09 -6.58
C ASP A 261 -8.38 -7.31 -7.19
N LYS A 262 -7.96 -6.43 -8.11
CA LYS A 262 -6.61 -6.46 -8.71
C LYS A 262 -5.55 -6.17 -7.66
N ALA A 263 -5.75 -5.14 -6.83
CA ALA A 263 -4.87 -4.82 -5.72
C ALA A 263 -4.77 -5.98 -4.72
N ARG A 264 -5.89 -6.60 -4.34
CA ARG A 264 -5.92 -7.79 -3.48
C ARG A 264 -5.11 -8.93 -4.10
N LYS A 265 -5.33 -9.28 -5.36
CA LYS A 265 -4.59 -10.34 -6.05
C LYS A 265 -3.09 -10.06 -6.09
N ALA A 266 -2.70 -8.82 -6.39
CA ALA A 266 -1.30 -8.39 -6.38
C ALA A 266 -0.69 -8.47 -4.98
N ALA A 267 -1.41 -8.02 -3.94
CA ALA A 267 -0.96 -8.09 -2.56
C ALA A 267 -0.79 -9.53 -2.06
N VAL A 268 -1.72 -10.42 -2.39
CA VAL A 268 -1.62 -11.87 -2.08
C VAL A 268 -0.41 -12.49 -2.78
N PHE A 269 -0.22 -12.18 -4.07
CA PHE A 269 0.92 -12.69 -4.82
C PHE A 269 2.25 -12.17 -4.25
N ALA A 270 2.32 -10.87 -3.95
CA ALA A 270 3.50 -10.25 -3.35
C ALA A 270 3.80 -10.80 -1.95
N SER A 271 2.79 -11.05 -1.12
CA SER A 271 2.99 -11.58 0.24
C SER A 271 3.52 -13.00 0.23
N LEU A 272 3.04 -13.86 -0.68
CA LEU A 272 3.55 -15.22 -0.87
C LEU A 272 5.02 -15.21 -1.30
N TRP A 273 5.38 -14.38 -2.26
CA TRP A 273 6.78 -14.30 -2.73
C TRP A 273 7.71 -13.62 -1.73
N LEU A 274 7.22 -12.62 -0.99
CA LEU A 274 7.97 -12.04 0.12
C LEU A 274 8.25 -13.09 1.19
N PHE A 275 7.27 -13.93 1.54
CA PHE A 275 7.46 -15.04 2.46
C PHE A 275 8.54 -16.01 1.97
N VAL A 276 8.48 -16.45 0.71
CA VAL A 276 9.51 -17.30 0.09
C VAL A 276 10.88 -16.63 0.15
N SER A 277 10.95 -15.35 -0.22
CA SER A 277 12.20 -14.59 -0.24
C SER A 277 12.82 -14.44 1.15
N LEU A 278 12.00 -14.25 2.20
CA LEU A 278 12.45 -14.17 3.59
C LEU A 278 13.00 -15.52 4.07
N LEU A 279 12.38 -16.64 3.70
CA LEU A 279 12.91 -17.97 3.99
C LEU A 279 14.27 -18.21 3.32
N MET A 280 14.44 -17.78 2.06
CA MET A 280 15.71 -17.86 1.36
C MET A 280 16.79 -17.01 2.04
N GLY A 281 16.44 -15.81 2.51
CA GLY A 281 17.34 -14.94 3.28
C GLY A 281 17.77 -15.58 4.60
N ALA A 282 16.82 -16.07 5.39
CA ALA A 282 17.09 -16.75 6.66
C ALA A 282 18.02 -17.95 6.46
N PHE A 283 17.71 -18.80 5.47
CA PHE A 283 18.54 -19.96 5.13
C PHE A 283 19.96 -19.56 4.69
N SER A 284 20.07 -18.55 3.80
CA SER A 284 21.36 -18.06 3.32
C SER A 284 22.22 -17.50 4.46
N ALA A 285 21.64 -16.70 5.36
CA ALA A 285 22.35 -16.16 6.52
C ALA A 285 22.86 -17.26 7.45
N SER A 286 22.00 -18.22 7.78
CA SER A 286 22.35 -19.38 8.59
C SER A 286 23.48 -20.18 7.99
N LEU A 287 23.40 -20.50 6.69
CA LEU A 287 24.43 -21.26 5.99
C LEU A 287 25.75 -20.49 5.93
N MET A 288 25.74 -19.22 5.53
CA MET A 288 26.94 -18.41 5.37
C MET A 288 27.65 -18.11 6.70
N ALA A 289 26.91 -18.05 7.81
CA ALA A 289 27.52 -17.92 9.13
C ALA A 289 28.39 -19.13 9.50
N THR A 290 28.03 -20.34 9.10
CA THR A 290 28.87 -21.53 9.31
C THR A 290 30.19 -21.43 8.54
N PHE A 291 30.17 -20.91 7.30
CA PHE A 291 31.38 -20.67 6.53
C PHE A 291 32.27 -19.59 7.17
N GLY A 292 31.66 -18.48 7.62
CA GLY A 292 32.38 -17.41 8.32
C GLY A 292 33.00 -17.88 9.64
N GLY A 293 32.26 -18.66 10.42
CA GLY A 293 32.73 -19.24 11.69
C GLY A 293 33.88 -20.22 11.48
N ARG A 294 33.77 -21.14 10.51
CA ARG A 294 34.85 -22.07 10.15
C ARG A 294 36.14 -21.37 9.79
N GLN A 295 36.09 -20.33 8.96
CA GLN A 295 37.29 -19.59 8.55
C GLN A 295 37.95 -18.79 9.68
N ARG A 296 37.21 -18.50 10.76
CA ARG A 296 37.77 -17.88 11.97
C ARG A 296 38.40 -18.92 12.91
N ASP A 297 37.97 -20.19 12.82
CA ASP A 297 38.44 -21.27 13.68
C ASP A 297 39.63 -22.05 13.12
N LEU A 298 39.88 -21.95 11.80
CA LEU A 298 41.13 -22.32 11.15
C LEU A 298 42.29 -21.44 11.66
#